data_AF-A0A6M0BRF8-F1
#
_entry.id   AF-A0A6M0BRF8-F1
#
_cell.length_a   1.000
_cell.length_b   1.000
_cell.length_c   1.000
_cell.angle_alpha   90.00
_cell.angle_beta   90.00
_cell.angle_gamma   90.00
#
_symmetry.space_group_name_H-M   'P 1'
#
loop_
_entity.id
_entity.type
_entity.pdbx_description
1 polymer ?
#
loop_
_entity_poly.entity_id
_entity_poly.type
_entity_poly.pdbx_seq_one_letter_code
_entity_poly.pdbx_strand_id
1 'polypeptide(L)'
;TLRLNNQELLKKTAKLIIGPGEPTKQLMDAAIVHGMAIINPETLEKLVKLQSQYPNSVDLIILKNYLIPGQADQEVEKYINHVSEKLKLRSHIVHLVKKLIDNRDNHTVGVEMIDGAYNFSNPPESLTQPELHEILIELSSPLTGYLGRIKGTDSKSDCFYFLRDLPMD
;
A
#
# COMPACT_ATOMS: atom_id res chain seq x y z
N THR A 1 8.59 -27.76 -22.58
CA THR A 1 7.14 -27.89 -22.30
C THR A 1 6.97 -28.19 -20.82
N LEU A 2 6.44 -27.28 -20.02
CA LEU A 2 6.13 -27.57 -18.60
C LEU A 2 5.14 -28.75 -18.57
N ARG A 3 5.60 -29.93 -18.15
CA ARG A 3 4.73 -31.10 -18.05
C ARG A 3 3.90 -30.98 -16.79
N LEU A 4 2.64 -30.56 -16.96
CA LEU A 4 1.56 -30.64 -15.98
C LEU A 4 1.34 -32.06 -15.41
N ASN A 5 2.05 -33.09 -15.92
CA ASN A 5 1.98 -34.47 -15.44
C ASN A 5 2.71 -34.71 -14.10
N ASN A 6 3.48 -33.75 -13.59
CA ASN A 6 4.11 -33.89 -12.27
C ASN A 6 3.15 -33.37 -11.17
N GLN A 7 2.46 -34.31 -10.51
CA GLN A 7 1.48 -34.00 -9.45
C GLN A 7 2.08 -33.24 -8.27
N GLU A 8 3.35 -33.48 -7.92
CA GLU A 8 4.02 -32.71 -6.86
C GLU A 8 4.27 -31.26 -7.27
N LEU A 9 4.73 -31.05 -8.51
CA LEU A 9 4.94 -29.71 -9.05
C LEU A 9 3.62 -28.94 -9.10
N LEU A 10 2.53 -29.61 -9.48
CA LEU A 10 1.20 -29.03 -9.48
C LEU A 10 0.80 -28.59 -8.05
N LYS A 11 1.11 -29.35 -7.01
CA LYS A 11 0.81 -28.96 -5.62
C LYS A 11 1.64 -27.79 -5.11
N LYS A 12 2.88 -27.63 -5.59
CA LYS A 12 3.83 -26.59 -5.14
C LYS A 12 3.72 -25.26 -5.91
N THR A 13 2.97 -25.23 -7.02
CA THR A 13 2.83 -24.03 -7.86
C THR A 13 1.71 -23.13 -7.38
N ALA A 14 1.96 -21.82 -7.37
CA ALA A 14 0.92 -20.83 -7.15
C ALA A 14 -0.06 -20.84 -8.33
N LYS A 15 -1.36 -20.90 -8.03
CA LYS A 15 -2.43 -20.95 -9.04
C LYS A 15 -3.50 -19.94 -8.66
N LEU A 16 -3.92 -19.17 -9.65
CA LEU A 16 -4.98 -18.19 -9.56
C LEU A 16 -6.00 -18.46 -10.66
N ILE A 17 -7.26 -18.54 -10.29
CA ILE A 17 -8.39 -18.61 -11.20
C ILE A 17 -9.15 -17.29 -11.08
N ILE A 18 -9.46 -16.69 -12.23
CA ILE A 18 -10.29 -15.49 -12.31
C ILE A 18 -11.53 -15.89 -13.11
N GLY A 19 -12.71 -15.83 -12.49
CA GLY A 19 -13.94 -16.28 -13.11
C GLY A 19 -15.16 -15.52 -12.59
N PRO A 20 -16.15 -15.22 -13.43
CA PRO A 20 -17.36 -14.53 -13.00
C PRO A 20 -18.28 -15.46 -12.19
N GLY A 21 -18.98 -14.88 -11.21
CA GLY A 21 -20.00 -15.58 -10.42
C GLY A 21 -19.44 -16.51 -9.35
N GLU A 22 -20.33 -17.20 -8.64
CA GLU A 22 -19.97 -18.11 -7.55
C GLU A 22 -19.31 -19.40 -8.09
N PRO A 23 -18.17 -19.84 -7.53
CA PRO A 23 -17.55 -21.09 -7.95
C PRO A 23 -18.48 -22.28 -7.67
N THR A 24 -18.54 -23.22 -8.61
CA THR A 24 -19.25 -24.48 -8.37
C THR A 24 -18.60 -25.24 -7.22
N LYS A 25 -19.36 -26.09 -6.52
CA LYS A 25 -18.82 -26.93 -5.44
C LYS A 25 -17.59 -27.73 -5.88
N GLN A 26 -17.62 -28.29 -7.10
CA GLN A 26 -16.51 -29.05 -7.67
C GLN A 26 -15.25 -28.19 -7.86
N LEU A 27 -15.43 -26.96 -8.35
CA LEU A 27 -14.32 -26.01 -8.51
C LEU A 27 -13.75 -25.60 -7.15
N MET A 28 -14.61 -25.34 -6.17
CA MET A 28 -14.20 -24.98 -4.80
C MET A 28 -13.41 -26.11 -4.13
N ASP A 29 -13.92 -27.35 -4.21
CA ASP A 29 -13.23 -28.54 -3.66
C ASP A 29 -11.87 -28.73 -4.34
N ALA A 30 -11.79 -28.59 -5.66
CA ALA A 30 -10.54 -28.69 -6.40
C ALA A 30 -9.55 -27.56 -6.02
N ALA A 31 -10.04 -26.33 -5.86
CA ALA A 31 -9.22 -25.20 -5.47
C ALA A 31 -8.61 -25.38 -4.09
N ILE A 32 -9.38 -25.89 -3.12
CA ILE A 32 -8.87 -26.21 -1.77
C ILE A 32 -7.83 -27.33 -1.84
N VAL A 33 -8.15 -28.45 -2.48
CA VAL A 33 -7.26 -29.64 -2.56
C VAL A 33 -5.94 -29.31 -3.26
N HIS A 34 -5.98 -28.43 -4.25
CA HIS A 34 -4.82 -28.09 -5.05
C HIS A 34 -4.20 -26.75 -4.68
N GLY A 35 -4.66 -26.04 -3.64
CA GLY A 35 -4.07 -24.75 -3.27
C GLY A 35 -4.20 -23.68 -4.35
N MET A 36 -5.36 -23.62 -5.03
CA MET A 36 -5.66 -22.59 -6.03
C MET A 36 -6.48 -21.48 -5.38
N ALA A 37 -6.09 -20.24 -5.59
CA ALA A 37 -6.93 -19.10 -5.25
C ALA A 37 -7.94 -18.84 -6.38
N ILE A 38 -9.16 -18.47 -6.03
CA ILE A 38 -10.21 -18.02 -6.93
C ILE A 38 -10.54 -16.59 -6.54
N ILE A 39 -10.58 -15.68 -7.53
CA ILE A 39 -11.09 -14.33 -7.35
C ILE A 39 -12.07 -14.00 -8.46
N ASN A 40 -12.98 -13.08 -8.19
CA ASN A 40 -13.90 -12.55 -9.18
C ASN A 40 -13.27 -11.39 -9.97
N PRO A 41 -13.76 -11.10 -11.18
CA PRO A 41 -13.28 -9.97 -11.98
C PRO A 41 -13.35 -8.62 -11.26
N GLU A 42 -14.34 -8.39 -10.39
CA GLU A 42 -14.45 -7.13 -9.63
C GLU A 42 -13.29 -6.93 -8.66
N THR A 43 -12.81 -7.99 -8.01
CA THR A 43 -11.67 -7.93 -7.10
C THR A 43 -10.37 -7.62 -7.87
N LEU A 44 -10.21 -8.22 -9.05
CA LEU A 44 -9.09 -7.88 -9.93
C LEU A 44 -9.16 -6.43 -10.41
N GLU A 45 -10.35 -5.95 -10.78
CA GLU A 45 -10.57 -4.56 -11.19
C GLU A 45 -10.14 -3.59 -10.08
N LYS A 46 -10.49 -3.85 -8.83
CA LYS A 46 -10.07 -3.01 -7.69
C LYS A 46 -8.54 -2.96 -7.54
N LEU A 47 -7.85 -4.10 -7.64
CA LEU A 47 -6.37 -4.14 -7.62
C LEU A 47 -5.77 -3.33 -8.77
N VAL A 48 -6.32 -3.46 -9.97
CA VAL A 48 -5.84 -2.75 -11.16
C VAL A 48 -6.07 -1.24 -11.02
N LYS A 49 -7.24 -0.81 -10.53
CA LYS A 49 -7.53 0.60 -10.25
C LYS A 49 -6.55 1.18 -9.23
N LEU A 50 -6.34 0.46 -8.12
CA LEU A 50 -5.40 0.87 -7.08
C LEU A 50 -3.98 1.06 -7.64
N GLN A 51 -3.46 0.10 -8.40
CA GLN A 51 -2.13 0.21 -9.03
C GLN A 51 -2.06 1.31 -10.10
N SER A 52 -3.14 1.53 -10.85
CA SER A 52 -3.21 2.55 -11.90
C SER A 52 -3.24 3.96 -11.32
N GLN A 53 -3.96 4.17 -10.23
CA GLN A 53 -4.05 5.47 -9.54
C GLN A 53 -2.79 5.74 -8.72
N TYR A 54 -2.25 4.70 -8.07
CA TYR A 54 -1.09 4.78 -7.21
C TYR A 54 -0.02 3.80 -7.70
N PRO A 55 0.86 4.21 -8.63
CA PRO A 55 1.92 3.35 -9.12
C PRO A 55 2.78 2.79 -7.98
N ASN A 56 3.05 1.48 -8.05
CA ASN A 56 3.80 0.71 -7.05
C ASN A 56 3.08 0.53 -5.69
N SER A 57 1.77 0.77 -5.61
CA SER A 57 0.98 0.51 -4.40
C SER A 57 0.73 -0.98 -4.16
N VAL A 58 0.70 -1.80 -5.21
CA VAL A 58 0.46 -3.24 -5.10
C VAL A 58 1.77 -4.01 -5.03
N ASP A 59 2.17 -4.40 -3.82
CA ASP A 59 3.23 -5.38 -3.57
C ASP A 59 2.72 -6.82 -3.76
N LEU A 60 3.19 -7.47 -4.83
CA LEU A 60 2.83 -8.84 -5.18
C LEU A 60 3.37 -9.90 -4.21
N ILE A 61 4.47 -9.62 -3.50
CA ILE A 61 5.04 -10.53 -2.49
C ILE A 61 4.09 -10.60 -1.29
N ILE A 62 3.54 -9.45 -0.88
CA ILE A 62 2.56 -9.37 0.20
C ILE A 62 1.21 -9.91 -0.26
N LEU A 63 0.71 -9.48 -1.44
CA LEU A 63 -0.58 -9.90 -1.99
C LEU A 63 -0.71 -11.43 -2.07
N LYS A 64 0.39 -12.12 -2.41
CA LYS A 64 0.42 -13.59 -2.45
C LYS A 64 -0.11 -14.24 -1.17
N ASN A 65 0.10 -13.64 -0.01
CA ASN A 65 -0.37 -14.19 1.27
C ASN A 65 -1.89 -14.10 1.45
N TYR A 66 -2.56 -13.27 0.66
CA TYR A 66 -4.02 -13.08 0.66
C TYR A 66 -4.71 -13.91 -0.44
N LEU A 67 -3.93 -14.49 -1.37
CA LEU A 67 -4.42 -15.45 -2.36
C LEU A 67 -4.54 -16.85 -1.74
N ILE A 68 -5.47 -16.99 -0.78
CA ILE A 68 -5.72 -18.23 -0.06
C ILE A 68 -6.38 -19.29 -0.96
N PRO A 69 -6.23 -20.60 -0.67
CA PRO A 69 -6.95 -21.65 -1.39
C PRO A 69 -8.48 -21.50 -1.29
N GLY A 70 -9.17 -21.67 -2.42
CA GLY A 70 -10.61 -21.43 -2.53
C GLY A 70 -10.92 -19.99 -2.91
N GLN A 71 -12.10 -19.49 -2.53
CA GLN A 71 -12.51 -18.11 -2.79
C GLN A 71 -11.69 -17.14 -1.92
N ALA A 72 -10.92 -16.27 -2.58
CA ALA A 72 -9.96 -15.38 -1.93
C ALA A 72 -10.38 -13.90 -1.94
N ASP A 73 -11.51 -13.54 -2.56
CA ASP A 73 -11.95 -12.13 -2.70
C ASP A 73 -11.93 -11.35 -1.40
N GLN A 74 -12.47 -11.92 -0.32
CA GLN A 74 -12.52 -11.24 0.98
C GLN A 74 -11.13 -10.99 1.57
N GLU A 75 -10.19 -11.92 1.40
CA GLU A 75 -8.81 -11.73 1.86
C GLU A 75 -8.08 -10.70 1.00
N VAL A 76 -8.26 -10.76 -0.33
CA VAL A 76 -7.71 -9.74 -1.22
C VAL A 76 -8.30 -8.36 -0.94
N GLU A 77 -9.59 -8.26 -0.58
CA GLU A 77 -10.22 -7.01 -0.15
C GLU A 77 -9.57 -6.46 1.12
N LYS A 78 -9.22 -7.32 2.10
CA LYS A 78 -8.46 -6.89 3.29
C LYS A 78 -7.10 -6.31 2.92
N TYR A 79 -6.41 -6.94 1.95
CA TYR A 79 -5.16 -6.39 1.43
C TYR A 79 -5.35 -5.03 0.78
N ILE A 80 -6.35 -4.88 -0.09
CA ILE A 80 -6.67 -3.61 -0.76
C ILE A 80 -6.97 -2.52 0.29
N ASN A 81 -7.77 -2.85 1.30
CA ASN A 81 -8.10 -1.92 2.38
C ASN A 81 -6.85 -1.52 3.17
N HIS A 82 -5.98 -2.48 3.50
CA HIS A 82 -4.72 -2.21 4.18
C HIS A 82 -3.80 -1.26 3.38
N VAL A 83 -3.67 -1.47 2.08
CA VAL A 83 -2.91 -0.56 1.21
C VAL A 83 -3.57 0.82 1.17
N SER A 84 -4.91 0.87 1.10
CA SER A 84 -5.66 2.13 1.06
C SER A 84 -5.50 2.95 2.35
N GLU A 85 -5.53 2.31 3.53
CA GLU A 85 -5.29 3.01 4.80
C GLU A 85 -3.87 3.56 4.88
N LYS A 86 -2.87 2.79 4.40
CA LYS A 86 -1.50 3.29 4.29
C LYS A 86 -1.39 4.51 3.38
N LEU A 87 -2.09 4.52 2.24
CA LEU A 87 -2.12 5.65 1.32
C LEU A 87 -2.80 6.87 1.94
N LYS A 88 -3.93 6.69 2.65
CA LYS A 88 -4.60 7.78 3.40
C LYS A 88 -3.66 8.43 4.41
N LEU A 89 -2.93 7.62 5.19
CA LEU A 89 -1.95 8.11 6.14
C LEU A 89 -0.86 8.97 5.45
N ARG A 90 -0.33 8.48 4.33
CA ARG A 90 0.71 9.16 3.54
C ARG A 90 0.20 10.47 2.95
N SER A 91 -1.02 10.46 2.39
CA SER A 91 -1.65 11.66 1.84
C SER A 91 -1.89 12.70 2.94
N HIS A 92 -2.36 12.27 4.10
CA HIS A 92 -2.53 13.14 5.28
C HIS A 92 -1.22 13.82 5.67
N ILE A 93 -0.11 13.08 5.74
CA ILE A 93 1.21 13.64 6.05
C ILE A 93 1.67 14.65 4.98
N VAL A 94 1.51 14.32 3.69
CA VAL A 94 1.86 15.24 2.59
C VAL A 94 1.06 16.54 2.70
N HIS A 95 -0.25 16.45 2.95
CA HIS A 95 -1.12 17.60 3.10
C HIS A 95 -0.75 18.45 4.34
N LEU A 96 -0.42 17.79 5.46
CA LEU A 96 0.03 18.46 6.67
C LEU A 96 1.30 19.27 6.42
N VAL A 97 2.30 18.68 5.75
CA VAL A 97 3.55 19.37 5.41
C VAL A 97 3.29 20.58 4.51
N LYS A 98 2.44 20.42 3.48
CA LYS A 98 2.01 21.54 2.62
C LYS A 98 1.44 22.70 3.43
N LYS A 99 0.47 22.42 4.31
CA LYS A 99 -0.18 23.42 5.16
C LYS A 99 0.79 24.13 6.11
N LEU A 100 1.76 23.41 6.66
CA LEU A 100 2.78 23.99 7.55
C LEU A 100 3.72 24.94 6.80
N ILE A 101 3.96 24.69 5.52
CA ILE A 101 4.86 25.48 4.66
C ILE A 101 4.18 26.72 4.09
N ASP A 102 2.89 26.64 3.72
CA ASP A 102 2.15 27.78 3.15
C ASP A 102 2.16 29.03 4.06
N ASN A 103 2.45 28.84 5.35
CA ASN A 103 2.52 29.89 6.36
C ASN A 103 3.97 30.32 6.71
N ARG A 104 4.97 29.98 5.88
CA ARG A 104 6.40 30.15 6.20
C ARG A 104 7.24 30.70 5.05
N ASP A 105 8.14 31.61 5.36
CA ASP A 105 9.06 32.22 4.39
C ASP A 105 10.13 31.24 3.85
N ASN A 106 10.62 30.32 4.70
CA ASN A 106 11.71 29.41 4.36
C ASN A 106 11.26 28.12 3.62
N HIS A 107 9.95 27.96 3.40
CA HIS A 107 9.30 26.84 2.73
C HIS A 107 9.73 25.43 3.19
N THR A 108 10.23 25.31 4.41
CA THR A 108 10.68 24.04 5.00
C THR A 108 10.18 23.89 6.43
N VAL A 109 9.99 22.65 6.85
CA VAL A 109 9.51 22.31 8.19
C VAL A 109 10.30 21.14 8.77
N GLY A 110 10.76 21.29 10.01
CA GLY A 110 11.54 20.26 10.72
C GLY A 110 10.66 19.17 11.32
N VAL A 111 11.22 17.98 11.53
CA VAL A 111 10.51 16.79 12.03
C VAL A 111 9.70 17.06 13.30
N GLU A 112 10.28 17.75 14.29
CA GLU A 112 9.60 18.03 15.57
C GLU A 112 8.31 18.84 15.39
N MET A 113 8.30 19.78 14.44
CA MET A 113 7.09 20.55 14.17
C MET A 113 6.04 19.72 13.44
N ILE A 114 6.45 18.87 12.49
CA ILE A 114 5.53 17.97 11.79
C ILE A 114 4.90 17.02 12.81
N ASP A 115 5.70 16.42 13.68
CA ASP A 115 5.26 15.51 14.75
C ASP A 115 4.28 16.20 15.72
N GLY A 116 4.62 17.41 16.19
CA GLY A 116 3.73 18.22 17.00
C GLY A 116 2.40 18.50 16.31
N ALA A 117 2.42 18.96 15.06
CA ALA A 117 1.20 19.27 14.30
C ALA A 117 0.39 18.01 13.95
N TYR A 118 1.06 16.89 13.68
CA TYR A 118 0.45 15.61 13.32
C TYR A 118 -0.47 15.12 14.44
N ASN A 119 0.01 15.16 15.69
CA ASN A 119 -0.76 14.75 16.86
C ASN A 119 -2.04 15.57 17.09
N PHE A 120 -2.10 16.81 16.58
CA PHE A 120 -3.29 17.68 16.66
C PHE A 120 -4.10 17.78 15.36
N SER A 121 -3.77 16.95 14.36
CA SER A 121 -4.37 17.02 13.02
C SER A 121 -5.50 16.02 12.78
N ASN A 122 -5.96 15.31 13.82
CA ASN A 122 -6.85 14.14 13.71
C ASN A 122 -6.30 13.09 12.73
N PRO A 123 -5.11 12.52 13.02
CA PRO A 123 -4.46 11.63 12.08
C PRO A 123 -5.23 10.31 11.91
N PRO A 124 -5.15 9.67 10.73
CA PRO A 124 -5.76 8.35 10.48
C PRO A 124 -5.21 7.23 11.39
N GLU A 125 -3.95 7.36 11.81
CA GLU A 125 -3.23 6.38 12.62
C GLU A 125 -2.32 7.09 13.63
N SER A 126 -2.15 6.55 14.84
CA SER A 126 -1.19 7.09 15.80
C SER A 126 0.23 6.65 15.41
N LEU A 127 1.16 7.59 15.33
CA LEU A 127 2.57 7.31 15.01
C LEU A 127 3.48 7.81 16.13
N THR A 128 4.55 7.08 16.38
CA THR A 128 5.71 7.61 17.10
C THR A 128 6.52 8.54 16.17
N GLN A 129 7.28 9.46 16.75
CA GLN A 129 8.15 10.35 15.99
C GLN A 129 9.12 9.61 15.03
N PRO A 130 9.74 8.48 15.43
CA PRO A 130 10.56 7.67 14.51
C PRO A 130 9.77 7.09 13.33
N GLU A 131 8.55 6.57 13.55
CA GLU A 131 7.72 6.02 12.47
C GLU A 131 7.29 7.11 11.50
N LEU A 132 6.92 8.28 12.00
CA LEU A 132 6.63 9.45 11.18
C LEU A 132 7.84 9.87 10.36
N HIS A 133 9.04 9.88 10.96
CA HIS A 133 10.28 10.22 10.28
C HIS A 133 10.61 9.25 9.13
N GLU A 134 10.45 7.95 9.33
CA GLU A 134 10.64 6.95 8.27
C GLU A 134 9.66 7.17 7.10
N ILE A 135 8.39 7.50 7.38
CA ILE A 135 7.41 7.82 6.33
C ILE A 135 7.79 9.11 5.59
N LEU A 136 8.27 10.14 6.30
CA LEU A 136 8.74 11.37 5.67
C LEU A 136 9.94 11.12 4.74
N ILE A 137 10.85 10.21 5.13
CA ILE A 137 11.95 9.75 4.26
C ILE A 137 11.40 9.00 3.05
N GLU A 138 10.48 8.05 3.25
CA GLU A 138 9.82 7.29 2.18
C GLU A 138 9.21 8.24 1.14
N LEU A 139 8.43 9.24 1.60
CA LEU A 139 7.76 10.26 0.80
C LEU A 139 8.72 11.23 0.11
N SER A 140 9.95 11.33 0.60
CA SER A 140 11.02 12.14 0.03
C SER A 140 11.95 11.38 -0.90
N SER A 141 11.74 10.08 -1.04
CA SER A 141 12.57 9.25 -1.90
C SER A 141 12.34 9.59 -3.38
N PRO A 142 13.34 9.37 -4.26
CA PRO A 142 13.15 9.55 -5.70
C PRO A 142 12.04 8.68 -6.31
N LEU A 143 11.65 7.59 -5.62
CA LEU A 143 10.61 6.67 -6.08
C LEU A 143 9.19 7.24 -5.89
N THR A 144 8.96 7.99 -4.81
CA THR A 144 7.63 8.54 -4.47
C THR A 144 7.54 10.03 -4.78
N GLY A 145 8.55 10.83 -4.38
CA GLY A 145 8.73 12.23 -4.74
C GLY A 145 7.57 13.15 -4.38
N TYR A 146 6.87 12.92 -3.27
CA TYR A 146 5.80 13.83 -2.80
C TYR A 146 6.33 14.97 -1.94
N LEU A 147 7.41 14.68 -1.20
CA LEU A 147 8.14 15.63 -0.40
C LEU A 147 9.59 15.73 -0.88
N GLY A 148 10.26 16.81 -0.52
CA GLY A 148 11.70 16.92 -0.58
C GLY A 148 12.28 16.92 0.82
N ARG A 149 13.54 16.49 0.95
CA ARG A 149 14.27 16.42 2.22
C ARG A 149 15.57 17.21 2.15
N ILE A 150 15.82 18.04 3.15
CA ILE A 150 17.12 18.62 3.46
C ILE A 150 17.67 17.85 4.64
N LYS A 151 18.71 17.05 4.38
CA LYS A 151 19.30 16.18 5.40
C LYS A 151 20.03 17.01 6.46
N GLY A 152 19.67 16.79 7.72
CA GLY A 152 20.33 17.38 8.88
C GLY A 152 21.58 16.62 9.31
N THR A 153 22.15 17.02 10.45
CA THR A 153 23.26 16.31 11.10
C THR A 153 22.80 15.03 11.81
N ASP A 154 21.53 14.96 12.16
CA ASP A 154 20.85 13.81 12.76
C ASP A 154 19.41 13.69 12.21
N SER A 155 18.68 12.63 12.60
CA SER A 155 17.31 12.40 12.14
C SER A 155 16.32 13.50 12.57
N LYS A 156 16.57 14.19 13.68
CA LYS A 156 15.69 15.23 14.22
C LYS A 156 15.86 16.58 13.54
N SER A 157 17.06 16.84 13.00
CA SER A 157 17.41 18.06 12.28
C SER A 157 17.09 18.00 10.78
N ASP A 158 16.54 16.89 10.29
CA ASP A 158 15.99 16.84 8.95
C ASP A 158 14.85 17.83 8.77
N CYS A 159 14.86 18.52 7.64
CA CYS A 159 13.77 19.39 7.22
C CYS A 159 13.14 18.86 5.94
N PHE A 160 11.84 19.06 5.80
CA PHE A 160 11.05 18.60 4.68
C PHE A 160 10.36 19.77 3.99
N TYR A 161 10.14 19.64 2.68
CA TYR A 161 9.39 20.58 1.88
C TYR A 161 8.40 19.88 0.95
N PHE A 162 7.34 20.57 0.57
CA PHE A 162 6.30 20.03 -0.31
C PHE A 162 6.76 20.08 -1.78
N LEU A 163 6.49 19.00 -2.53
CA LEU A 163 6.74 18.94 -3.98
C LEU A 163 5.44 18.81 -4.77
N ARG A 164 4.57 17.87 -4.39
CA ARG A 164 3.29 17.60 -5.06
C ARG A 164 2.33 16.87 -4.15
N ASP A 165 1.04 17.01 -4.45
CA ASP A 165 -0.01 16.31 -3.72
C ASP A 165 0.05 14.79 -3.99
N LEU A 166 -0.29 14.01 -2.96
CA LEU A 166 -0.69 12.62 -3.10
C LEU A 166 -2.23 12.62 -3.05
N PRO A 167 -2.92 12.68 -4.20
CA PRO A 167 -4.37 12.75 -4.23
C PRO A 167 -4.96 11.48 -3.61
N MET A 168 -6.05 11.62 -2.87
CA MET A 168 -6.90 10.49 -2.48
C MET A 168 -8.25 10.70 -3.12
N ASP A 169 -8.76 9.65 -3.78
CA ASP A 169 -10.13 9.60 -4.28
C ASP A 169 -11.14 9.34 -3.15
#